data_AF-A0A2T2Z1I9-F1
#
_entry.id   AF-A0A2T2Z1I9-F1
#
_cell.length_a   1.000
_cell.length_b   1.000
_cell.length_c   1.000
_cell.angle_alpha   90.00
_cell.angle_beta   90.00
_cell.angle_gamma   90.00
#
_symmetry.space_group_name_H-M   'P 1'
#
loop_
_entity.id
_entity.type
_entity.pdbx_description
1 polymer ?
#
loop_
_entity_poly.entity_id
_entity_poly.type
_entity_poly.pdbx_seq_one_letter_code
_entity_poly.pdbx_strand_id
1 'polypeptide(L)'
;MDDWEREKIRAANDALRATLDGIHSEFDHELGELEGIRSKLAALSVRATSPNELAQVTVNGSGTVTEVKIADDAFRRSTPRQLTEDINAAIRGGVEAVTQARAEILEPVQAVIDGMVGLDEVLPGMPSMRELRQRFSELPSTEQ
;
A
#
# COMPACT_ATOMS: atom_id res chain seq x y z
N MET A 1 1.03 -57.16 3.69
CA MET A 1 0.61 -55.75 3.68
C MET A 1 -0.80 -55.73 3.16
N ASP A 2 -1.74 -55.52 4.07
CA ASP A 2 -3.17 -55.68 3.80
C ASP A 2 -3.69 -54.53 2.93
N ASP A 3 -4.68 -54.81 2.11
CA ASP A 3 -5.24 -53.82 1.17
C ASP A 3 -5.89 -52.63 1.89
N TRP A 4 -6.42 -52.83 3.10
CA TRP A 4 -6.98 -51.78 3.95
C TRP A 4 -5.92 -50.76 4.43
N GLU A 5 -4.69 -51.22 4.65
CA GLU A 5 -3.56 -50.38 5.07
C GLU A 5 -3.09 -49.48 3.91
N ARG A 6 -3.04 -50.02 2.69
CA ARG A 6 -2.69 -49.26 1.48
C ARG A 6 -3.74 -48.22 1.14
N GLU A 7 -5.02 -48.55 1.30
CA GLU A 7 -6.12 -47.62 1.06
C GLU A 7 -6.09 -46.45 2.05
N LYS A 8 -5.83 -46.73 3.33
CA LYS A 8 -5.69 -45.70 4.36
C LYS A 8 -4.52 -44.75 4.09
N ILE A 9 -3.38 -45.27 3.60
CA ILE A 9 -2.22 -44.47 3.21
C ILE A 9 -2.52 -43.62 1.96
N ARG A 10 -3.27 -44.13 0.99
CA ARG A 10 -3.69 -43.36 -0.20
C ARG A 10 -4.62 -42.22 0.16
N ALA A 11 -5.66 -42.51 0.94
CA ALA A 11 -6.59 -41.49 1.42
C ALA A 11 -5.89 -40.38 2.22
N ALA A 12 -4.91 -40.73 3.06
CA ALA A 12 -4.11 -39.76 3.80
C ALA A 12 -3.22 -38.89 2.89
N ASN A 13 -2.60 -39.48 1.86
CA ASN A 13 -1.81 -38.74 0.89
C ASN A 13 -2.68 -37.79 0.04
N ASP A 14 -3.86 -38.23 -0.37
CA ASP A 14 -4.77 -37.41 -1.17
C ASP A 14 -5.34 -36.25 -0.35
N ALA A 15 -5.64 -36.48 0.93
CA ALA A 15 -6.00 -35.42 1.86
C ALA A 15 -4.86 -34.40 2.04
N LEU A 16 -3.62 -34.87 2.21
CA LEU A 16 -2.47 -33.98 2.34
C LEU A 16 -2.23 -33.15 1.07
N ARG A 17 -2.37 -33.75 -0.11
CA ARG A 17 -2.29 -33.04 -1.39
C ARG A 17 -3.36 -31.96 -1.50
N ALA A 18 -4.61 -32.30 -1.19
CA ALA A 18 -5.70 -31.32 -1.20
C ALA A 18 -5.45 -30.15 -0.23
N THR A 19 -4.85 -30.42 0.95
CA THR A 19 -4.43 -29.37 1.88
C THR A 19 -3.31 -28.49 1.30
N LEU A 20 -2.28 -29.09 0.69
CA LEU A 20 -1.19 -28.34 0.07
C LEU A 20 -1.67 -27.51 -1.13
N ASP A 21 -2.54 -28.05 -1.96
CA ASP A 21 -3.15 -27.34 -3.09
C ASP A 21 -3.99 -26.15 -2.60
N GLY A 22 -4.73 -26.34 -1.51
CA GLY A 22 -5.48 -25.25 -0.87
C GLY A 22 -4.57 -24.14 -0.35
N ILE A 23 -3.47 -24.49 0.35
CA ILE A 23 -2.49 -23.52 0.84
C ILE A 23 -1.83 -22.77 -0.33
N HIS A 24 -1.44 -23.48 -1.40
CA HIS A 24 -0.85 -22.86 -2.58
C HIS A 24 -1.82 -21.88 -3.24
N SER A 25 -3.08 -22.29 -3.42
CA SER A 25 -4.11 -21.43 -4.01
C SER A 25 -4.34 -20.15 -3.20
N GLU A 26 -4.27 -20.22 -1.87
CA GLU A 26 -4.39 -19.05 -1.01
C GLU A 26 -3.17 -18.12 -1.17
N PHE A 27 -1.96 -18.68 -1.19
CA PHE A 27 -0.74 -17.91 -1.42
C PHE A 27 -0.72 -17.21 -2.79
N ASP A 28 -1.14 -17.89 -3.85
CA ASP A 28 -1.23 -17.29 -5.19
C ASP A 28 -2.25 -16.14 -5.22
N HIS A 29 -3.36 -16.31 -4.50
CA HIS A 29 -4.38 -15.27 -4.37
C HIS A 29 -3.81 -14.03 -3.67
N GLU A 30 -3.17 -14.21 -2.50
CA GLU A 30 -2.56 -13.12 -1.73
C GLU A 30 -1.47 -12.39 -2.55
N LEU A 31 -0.63 -13.11 -3.29
CA LEU A 31 0.39 -12.52 -4.16
C LEU A 31 -0.24 -11.68 -5.27
N GLY A 32 -1.33 -12.15 -5.88
CA GLY A 32 -2.08 -11.41 -6.89
C GLY A 32 -2.69 -10.13 -6.35
N GLU A 33 -3.22 -10.14 -5.13
CA GLU A 33 -3.75 -8.95 -4.48
C GLU A 33 -2.65 -7.90 -4.21
N LEU A 34 -1.49 -8.34 -3.70
CA LEU A 34 -0.33 -7.46 -3.47
C LEU A 34 0.20 -6.83 -4.76
N GLU A 35 0.25 -7.60 -5.85
CA GLU A 35 0.64 -7.06 -7.16
C GLU A 35 -0.37 -6.03 -7.67
N GLY A 36 -1.67 -6.30 -7.49
CA GLY A 36 -2.75 -5.35 -7.79
C GLY A 36 -2.61 -4.04 -7.01
N ILE A 37 -2.31 -4.12 -5.70
CA ILE A 37 -2.10 -2.95 -4.84
C ILE A 37 -0.86 -2.17 -5.27
N ARG A 38 0.26 -2.86 -5.53
CA ARG A 38 1.48 -2.23 -6.07
C ARG A 38 1.20 -1.48 -7.37
N SER A 39 0.44 -2.07 -8.28
CA SER A 39 0.05 -1.45 -9.55
C SER A 39 -0.80 -0.19 -9.33
N LYS A 40 -1.81 -0.26 -8.46
CA LYS A 40 -2.64 0.90 -8.08
C LYS A 40 -1.82 2.05 -7.49
N LEU A 41 -0.87 1.74 -6.61
CA LEU A 41 0.02 2.74 -6.01
C LEU A 41 0.96 3.39 -7.06
N ALA A 42 1.49 2.59 -7.99
CA ALA A 42 2.36 3.09 -9.05
C ALA A 42 1.61 3.99 -10.05
N ALA A 43 0.34 3.68 -10.32
CA ALA A 43 -0.51 4.47 -11.21
C ALA A 43 -1.19 5.66 -10.51
N LEU A 44 -1.09 5.77 -9.18
CA LEU A 44 -1.77 6.82 -8.42
C LEU A 44 -1.24 8.19 -8.84
N SER A 45 -2.16 9.03 -9.30
CA SER A 45 -1.91 10.45 -9.55
C SER A 45 -3.19 11.24 -9.32
N VAL A 46 -3.05 12.38 -8.65
CA VAL A 46 -4.17 13.26 -8.30
C VAL A 46 -3.92 14.64 -8.88
N ARG A 47 -4.99 15.26 -9.37
CA ARG A 47 -5.00 16.67 -9.76
C ARG A 47 -5.77 17.49 -8.73
N ALA A 48 -5.16 18.57 -8.27
CA ALA A 48 -5.79 19.54 -7.38
C ALA A 48 -5.76 20.93 -8.04
N THR A 49 -6.87 21.66 -7.94
CA THR A 49 -7.02 23.01 -8.49
C THR A 49 -7.07 24.01 -7.34
N SER A 50 -6.47 25.19 -7.52
CA SER A 50 -6.53 26.27 -6.55
C SER A 50 -7.96 26.79 -6.39
N PRO A 51 -8.32 27.40 -5.24
CA PRO A 51 -9.68 27.89 -5.00
C PRO A 51 -10.19 28.90 -6.04
N ASN A 52 -9.30 29.72 -6.62
CA ASN A 52 -9.67 30.71 -7.63
C ASN A 52 -9.46 30.21 -9.08
N GLU A 53 -9.22 28.91 -9.26
CA GLU A 53 -8.98 28.27 -10.56
C GLU A 53 -7.78 28.84 -11.34
N LEU A 54 -6.81 29.42 -10.63
CA LEU A 54 -5.64 30.05 -11.23
C LEU A 54 -4.49 29.06 -11.49
N ALA A 55 -4.45 27.96 -10.71
CA ALA A 55 -3.43 26.94 -10.84
C ALA A 55 -4.02 25.54 -10.66
N GLN A 56 -3.49 24.58 -11.39
CA GLN A 56 -3.75 23.15 -11.22
C GLN A 56 -2.43 22.43 -11.04
N VAL A 57 -2.37 21.52 -10.07
CA VAL A 57 -1.17 20.77 -9.71
C VAL A 57 -1.48 19.28 -9.85
N THR A 58 -0.57 18.54 -10.49
CA THR A 58 -0.62 17.08 -10.56
C THR A 58 0.42 16.51 -9.60
N VAL A 59 -0.02 15.67 -8.67
CA VAL A 59 0.82 14.99 -7.68
C VAL A 59 0.77 13.49 -7.95
N ASN A 60 1.91 12.80 -7.90
CA ASN A 60 1.99 11.34 -8.05
C ASN A 60 1.79 10.63 -6.70
N GLY A 61 1.72 9.30 -6.70
CA GLY A 61 1.52 8.48 -5.51
C GLY A 61 2.59 8.60 -4.41
N SER A 62 3.76 9.18 -4.70
CA SER A 62 4.79 9.49 -3.70
C SER A 62 4.61 10.84 -3.02
N GLY A 63 3.60 11.64 -3.41
CA GLY A 63 3.40 13.00 -2.92
C GLY A 63 4.28 14.03 -3.65
N THR A 64 4.91 13.65 -4.77
CA THR A 64 5.76 14.53 -5.56
C THR A 64 4.92 15.27 -6.61
N VAL A 65 5.10 16.59 -6.71
CA VAL A 65 4.50 17.39 -7.77
C VAL A 65 5.19 17.07 -9.10
N THR A 66 4.41 16.62 -10.08
CA THR A 66 4.91 16.23 -11.41
C THR A 66 4.55 17.25 -12.48
N GLU A 67 3.52 18.06 -12.25
CA GLU A 67 3.08 19.08 -13.19
C GLU A 67 2.40 20.23 -12.44
N VAL A 68 2.62 21.45 -12.91
CA VAL A 68 1.89 22.65 -12.49
C VAL A 68 1.43 23.37 -13.74
N LYS A 69 0.12 23.61 -13.86
CA LYS A 69 -0.52 24.40 -14.91
C LYS A 69 -1.05 25.68 -14.31
N ILE A 70 -0.78 26.80 -14.96
CA ILE A 70 -1.30 28.11 -14.60
C ILE A 70 -2.32 28.52 -15.65
N ALA A 71 -3.46 29.07 -15.24
CA ALA A 71 -4.48 29.54 -16.17
C ALA A 71 -3.94 30.69 -17.03
N ASP A 72 -4.31 30.73 -18.32
CA ASP A 72 -3.80 31.72 -19.28
C ASP A 72 -4.09 33.18 -18.89
N ASP A 73 -5.16 33.39 -18.13
CA ASP A 73 -5.62 34.68 -17.64
C ASP A 73 -5.17 34.98 -16.19
N ALA A 74 -4.41 34.08 -15.55
CA ALA A 74 -4.03 34.21 -14.15
C ALA A 74 -3.25 35.50 -13.86
N PHE A 75 -2.34 35.89 -14.75
CA PHE A 75 -1.56 37.13 -14.63
C PHE A 75 -2.40 38.41 -14.80
N ARG A 76 -3.59 38.32 -15.40
CA ARG A 76 -4.53 39.45 -15.50
C ARG A 76 -5.46 39.51 -14.30
N ARG A 77 -5.80 38.36 -13.72
CA ARG A 77 -6.78 38.21 -12.63
C ARG A 77 -6.16 38.23 -11.24
N SER A 78 -4.84 38.14 -11.13
CA SER A 78 -4.15 38.04 -9.85
C SER A 78 -2.83 38.78 -9.84
N THR A 79 -2.37 39.09 -8.63
CA THR A 79 -1.00 39.51 -8.39
C THR A 79 -0.08 38.29 -8.25
N PRO A 80 1.24 38.43 -8.46
CA PRO A 80 2.19 37.33 -8.22
C PRO A 80 2.08 36.71 -6.82
N ARG A 81 1.76 37.52 -5.80
CA ARG A 81 1.54 37.06 -4.44
C ARG A 81 0.32 36.13 -4.34
N GLN A 82 -0.82 36.58 -4.86
CA GLN A 82 -2.06 35.79 -4.86
C GLN A 82 -1.91 34.49 -5.66
N LEU A 83 -1.25 34.54 -6.83
CA LEU A 83 -0.97 33.35 -7.63
C LEU A 83 -0.08 32.36 -6.85
N THR A 84 0.91 32.83 -6.11
CA THR A 84 1.76 31.98 -5.27
C THR A 84 0.96 31.32 -4.14
N GLU A 85 0.05 32.07 -3.50
CA GLU A 85 -0.85 31.54 -2.46
C GLU A 85 -1.77 30.43 -3.03
N ASP A 86 -2.32 30.67 -4.23
CA ASP A 86 -3.16 29.73 -4.95
C ASP A 86 -2.43 28.44 -5.36
N ILE A 87 -1.21 28.57 -5.90
CA ILE A 87 -0.36 27.43 -6.24
C ILE A 87 -0.08 26.61 -4.97
N ASN A 88 0.31 27.26 -3.87
CA ASN A 88 0.57 26.57 -2.61
C ASN A 88 -0.69 25.88 -2.04
N ALA A 89 -1.87 26.47 -2.22
CA ALA A 89 -3.13 25.84 -1.85
C ALA A 89 -3.41 24.59 -2.68
N ALA A 90 -3.21 24.65 -4.00
CA ALA A 90 -3.34 23.51 -4.88
C ALA A 90 -2.33 22.38 -4.55
N ILE A 91 -1.07 22.73 -4.24
CA ILE A 91 -0.06 21.75 -3.83
C ILE A 91 -0.49 21.04 -2.54
N ARG A 92 -0.88 21.77 -1.49
CA ARG A 92 -1.32 21.17 -0.22
C ARG A 92 -2.51 20.25 -0.43
N GLY A 93 -3.54 20.72 -1.15
CA GLY A 93 -4.70 19.90 -1.47
C GLY A 93 -4.35 18.64 -2.27
N GLY A 94 -3.39 18.74 -3.20
CA GLY A 94 -2.91 17.59 -3.97
C GLY A 94 -2.17 16.56 -3.10
N VAL A 95 -1.30 17.01 -2.20
CA VAL A 95 -0.55 16.14 -1.28
C VAL A 95 -1.50 15.46 -0.28
N GLU A 96 -2.45 16.20 0.29
CA GLU A 96 -3.48 15.65 1.18
C GLU A 96 -4.32 14.60 0.46
N ALA A 97 -4.78 14.90 -0.76
CA ALA A 97 -5.58 13.97 -1.55
C ALA A 97 -4.81 12.70 -1.96
N VAL A 98 -3.52 12.80 -2.32
CA VAL A 98 -2.67 11.62 -2.55
C VAL A 98 -2.51 10.80 -1.27
N THR A 99 -2.30 11.45 -0.12
CA THR A 99 -2.14 10.76 1.16
C THR A 99 -3.40 9.97 1.52
N GLN A 100 -4.56 10.58 1.33
CA GLN A 100 -5.86 9.94 1.55
C GLN A 100 -6.08 8.77 0.58
N ALA A 101 -5.88 8.99 -0.73
CA ALA A 101 -6.03 7.94 -1.74
C ALA A 101 -5.07 6.77 -1.51
N ARG A 102 -3.85 7.05 -1.05
CA ARG A 102 -2.87 6.02 -0.67
C ARG A 102 -3.32 5.21 0.54
N ALA A 103 -3.89 5.86 1.56
CA ALA A 103 -4.43 5.18 2.73
C ALA A 103 -5.57 4.24 2.34
N GLU A 104 -6.46 4.67 1.44
CA GLU A 104 -7.56 3.85 0.91
C GLU A 104 -7.06 2.63 0.11
N ILE A 105 -6.01 2.79 -0.70
CA ILE A 105 -5.41 1.67 -1.46
C ILE A 105 -4.74 0.65 -0.52
N LEU A 106 -4.19 1.11 0.60
CA LEU A 106 -3.46 0.26 1.56
C LEU A 106 -4.36 -0.33 2.67
N GLU A 107 -5.62 0.09 2.76
CA GLU A 107 -6.55 -0.37 3.80
C GLU A 107 -6.66 -1.91 3.91
N PRO A 108 -6.75 -2.67 2.80
CA PRO A 108 -6.81 -4.13 2.87
C PRO A 108 -5.54 -4.76 3.47
N VAL A 109 -4.37 -4.19 3.15
CA VAL A 109 -3.08 -4.66 3.69
C VAL A 109 -2.98 -4.33 5.18
N GLN A 110 -3.47 -3.15 5.58
CA GLN A 110 -3.45 -2.74 6.97
C GLN A 110 -4.34 -3.66 7.82
N ALA A 111 -5.50 -4.06 7.33
CA ALA A 111 -6.37 -5.03 8.01
C ALA A 111 -5.70 -6.41 8.21
N VAL A 112 -4.95 -6.88 7.20
CA VAL A 112 -4.16 -8.12 7.31
C VAL A 112 -3.03 -7.95 8.34
N ILE A 113 -2.28 -6.85 8.27
CA ILE A 113 -1.20 -6.55 9.22
C ILE A 113 -1.74 -6.47 10.66
N ASP A 114 -2.85 -5.80 10.88
CA ASP A 114 -3.45 -5.65 12.21
C ASP A 114 -3.95 -7.00 12.75
N GLY A 115 -4.51 -7.86 11.89
CA GLY A 115 -4.85 -9.25 12.23
C GLY A 115 -3.62 -10.11 12.56
N MET A 116 -2.50 -9.90 11.87
CA MET A 116 -1.23 -10.59 12.13
C MET A 116 -0.52 -10.10 13.41
N VAL A 117 -0.67 -8.82 13.77
CA VAL A 117 -0.10 -8.23 15.00
C VAL A 117 -0.72 -8.83 16.26
N GLY A 118 -1.89 -9.48 16.19
CA GLY A 118 -2.49 -10.25 17.28
C GLY A 118 -2.12 -11.74 17.32
N LEU A 119 -1.24 -12.22 16.43
CA LEU A 119 -0.83 -13.64 16.41
C LEU A 119 0.10 -14.02 17.58
N ASP A 120 0.74 -13.05 18.24
CA ASP A 120 1.49 -13.23 19.48
C ASP A 120 0.58 -13.55 20.69
N GLU A 121 -0.67 -13.08 20.67
CA GLU A 121 -1.70 -13.44 21.65
C GLU A 121 -2.27 -14.85 21.42
N VAL A 122 -2.22 -15.36 20.18
CA VAL A 122 -2.78 -16.67 19.78
C VAL A 122 -1.74 -17.80 19.82
N LEU A 123 -0.46 -17.51 19.56
CA LEU A 123 0.64 -18.49 19.55
C LEU A 123 1.79 -18.03 20.48
N PRO A 124 1.81 -18.46 21.76
CA PRO A 124 2.89 -18.09 22.68
C PRO A 124 4.23 -18.67 22.21
N GLY A 125 5.20 -17.78 21.93
CA GLY A 125 6.58 -18.15 21.60
C GLY A 125 7.15 -17.58 20.29
N MET A 126 6.35 -16.87 19.48
CA MET A 126 6.88 -16.11 18.34
C MET A 126 7.25 -14.67 18.77
N PRO A 127 8.39 -14.13 18.32
CA PRO A 127 8.72 -12.73 18.57
C PRO A 127 7.68 -11.84 17.90
N SER A 128 7.21 -10.81 18.60
CA SER A 128 6.23 -9.89 18.03
C SER A 128 6.83 -9.15 16.83
N MET A 129 6.02 -8.78 15.83
CA MET A 129 6.47 -7.93 14.73
C MET A 129 7.01 -6.57 15.22
N ARG A 130 6.58 -6.13 16.42
CA ARG A 130 7.10 -4.95 17.11
C ARG A 130 8.57 -5.14 17.53
N GLU A 131 8.90 -6.30 18.10
CA GLU A 131 10.27 -6.68 18.47
C GLU A 131 11.17 -6.88 17.25
N LEU A 132 10.66 -7.51 16.18
CA LEU A 132 11.41 -7.64 14.92
C LEU A 132 11.74 -6.26 14.34
N ARG A 133 10.76 -5.34 14.30
CA ARG A 133 10.97 -3.98 13.78
C ARG A 133 12.00 -3.19 14.61
N GLN A 134 12.03 -3.38 15.93
CA GLN A 134 13.07 -2.79 16.80
C GLN A 134 14.45 -3.39 16.50
N ARG A 135 14.55 -4.72 16.41
CA ARG A 135 15.82 -5.41 16.06
C ARG A 135 16.36 -5.02 14.69
N PHE A 136 15.50 -4.82 13.69
CA PHE A 136 15.91 -4.35 12.36
C PHE A 136 16.31 -2.87 12.36
N SER A 137 15.75 -2.05 13.25
CA SER A 137 16.16 -0.64 13.44
C SER A 137 17.48 -0.51 14.21
N GLU A 138 17.83 -1.51 15.01
CA GLU A 138 19.08 -1.59 15.79
C GLU A 138 20.26 -2.19 15.00
N LEU A 139 20.04 -2.68 13.77
CA LEU A 139 21.14 -3.02 12.89
C LEU A 139 21.85 -1.73 12.47
N PRO A 140 23.15 -1.55 12.79
CA PRO A 140 23.86 -0.37 12.36
C PRO A 140 23.86 -0.32 10.84
N SER A 141 23.42 0.81 10.28
CA SER A 141 23.65 1.15 8.87
C SER A 141 25.11 0.84 8.57
N THR A 142 25.36 -0.14 7.72
CA THR A 142 26.70 -0.35 7.19
C THR A 142 26.95 0.85 6.29
N GLU A 143 27.59 1.88 6.86
CA GLU A 143 28.15 3.02 6.12
C GLU A 143 29.01 2.45 4.99
N GLN A 144 28.67 2.83 3.75
CA GLN A 144 29.59 2.85 2.62
C GLN A 144 29.83 4.30 2.26
#